data_AF-A0AA90T671-F1
#
_entry.id   AF-A0AA90T671-F1
#
_cell.length_a   1.000
_cell.length_b   1.000
_cell.length_c   1.000
_cell.angle_alpha   90.00
_cell.angle_beta   90.00
_cell.angle_gamma   90.00
#
_symmetry.space_group_name_H-M   'P 1'
#
loop_
_entity.id
_entity.type
_entity.pdbx_description
1 polymer ?
#
loop_
_entity_poly.entity_id
_entity_poly.type
_entity_poly.pdbx_seq_one_letter_code
_entity_poly.pdbx_strand_id
1 'polypeptide(L)' 'MLTNEKKRQIFLKLRSENYQASLRLEGLVQRPVSTNKPALERTAATLTKKNGR' A
#
# COMPACT_ATOMS: atom_id res chain seq x y z
N MET A 1 -28.94 9.87 -3.96
CA MET A 1 -28.62 8.43 -3.80
C MET A 1 -27.31 8.13 -4.53
N LEU A 2 -26.35 7.46 -3.88
CA LEU A 2 -25.07 7.12 -4.52
C LEU A 2 -25.23 5.83 -5.32
N THR A 3 -24.98 5.87 -6.63
CA THR A 3 -25.10 4.70 -7.52
C THR A 3 -24.00 3.68 -7.23
N ASN A 4 -24.24 2.40 -7.57
CA ASN A 4 -23.25 1.34 -7.40
C ASN A 4 -21.94 1.64 -8.14
N GLU A 5 -22.03 2.27 -9.32
CA GLU A 5 -20.85 2.71 -10.07
C GLU A 5 -20.05 3.78 -9.29
N LYS A 6 -20.72 4.79 -8.72
CA LYS A 6 -20.04 5.80 -7.90
C LYS A 6 -19.40 5.20 -6.65
N LYS A 7 -20.03 4.21 -6.02
CA LYS A 7 -19.44 3.45 -4.89
C LYS A 7 -18.18 2.71 -5.32
N ARG A 8 -18.19 2.05 -6.48
CA ARG A 8 -17.04 1.33 -7.04
C ARG A 8 -15.88 2.27 -7.33
N GLN A 9 -16.14 3.43 -7.93
CA GLN A 9 -15.11 4.44 -8.21
C GLN A 9 -14.45 4.96 -6.92
N ILE A 10 -15.25 5.23 -5.89
CA ILE A 10 -14.73 5.66 -4.57
C ILE A 10 -13.89 4.56 -3.93
N PHE A 11 -14.37 3.31 -3.96
CA PHE A 11 -13.62 2.17 -3.42
C PHE A 11 -12.28 2.00 -4.13
N LEU A 12 -12.27 2.02 -5.47
CA LEU A 12 -11.04 1.87 -6.25
C LEU A 12 -10.03 3.00 -5.95
N LYS A 13 -10.53 4.23 -5.76
CA LYS A 13 -9.68 5.37 -5.41
C LYS A 13 -9.01 5.22 -4.04
N LEU A 14 -9.73 4.70 -3.04
CA LEU A 14 -9.27 4.67 -1.65
C LEU A 14 -8.69 3.32 -1.21
N ARG A 15 -8.86 2.25 -1.98
CA ARG A 15 -8.48 0.88 -1.59
C ARG A 15 -7.02 0.78 -1.16
N SER A 16 -6.11 1.34 -1.94
CA SER A 16 -4.67 1.23 -1.67
C SER A 16 -4.26 2.02 -0.43
N GLU A 17 -4.80 3.22 -0.26
CA GLU A 17 -4.54 4.08 0.91
C GLU A 17 -5.09 3.45 2.19
N ASN A 18 -6.32 2.94 2.13
CA ASN A 18 -6.95 2.25 3.26
C ASN A 18 -6.19 0.98 3.63
N TYR A 19 -5.75 0.19 2.65
CA TYR A 19 -4.94 -1.00 2.92
C TYR A 19 -3.62 -0.64 3.61
N GLN A 20 -2.91 0.38 3.13
CA GLN A 20 -1.68 0.86 3.75
C GLN A 20 -1.92 1.44 5.16
N ALA A 21 -3.03 2.15 5.35
CA ALA A 21 -3.43 2.66 6.66
C ALA A 21 -3.74 1.53 7.65
N SER A 22 -4.47 0.50 7.21
CA SER A 22 -4.74 -0.71 8.01
C SER A 22 -3.45 -1.41 8.44
N LEU A 23 -2.52 -1.60 7.51
CA LEU A 23 -1.22 -2.20 7.84
C LEU A 23 -0.41 -1.38 8.84
N ARG A 24 -0.54 -0.04 8.83
CA ARG A 24 0.10 0.83 9.82
C ARG A 24 -0.55 0.72 11.19
N LEU A 25 -1.86 0.61 11.25
CA LEU A 25 -2.60 0.42 12.51
C LEU A 25 -2.26 -0.93 13.16
N GLU A 26 -2.12 -1.97 12.34
CA GLU A 26 -1.71 -3.30 12.79
C GLU A 26 -0.19 -3.40 13.09
N GLY A 27 0.57 -2.31 12.90
CA GLY A 27 2.01 -2.27 13.14
C GLY A 27 2.83 -3.13 12.17
N LEU A 28 2.21 -3.62 11.08
CA LEU A 28 2.82 -4.51 10.09
C LEU A 28 3.69 -3.79 9.06
N VAL A 29 3.57 -2.46 8.97
CA VAL A 29 4.40 -1.63 8.07
C VAL A 29 5.24 -0.67 8.90
N GLN A 30 6.57 -0.84 8.85
CA GLN A 30 7.50 0.19 9.32
C GLN A 30 7.36 1.43 8.44
N ARG A 31 7.09 2.56 9.07
CA ARG A 31 7.13 3.89 8.44
C ARG A 31 8.48 4.01 7.72
N PRO A 32 8.52 4.30 6.40
CA PRO A 32 9.79 4.65 5.78
C PRO A 32 10.25 5.94 6.46
N VAL A 33 11.29 5.81 7.31
CA VAL A 33 11.98 6.95 7.88
C VAL A 33 12.53 7.71 6.68
N SER A 34 11.95 8.87 6.42
CA SER A 34 12.32 9.80 5.36
C SER A 34 13.80 10.14 5.47
N THR A 35 14.64 9.35 4.81
CA THR A 35 15.97 9.76 4.39
C THR A 35 15.83 10.08 2.92
N ASN A 36 15.89 11.38 2.61
CA ASN A 36 15.95 11.96 1.28
C ASN A 36 16.56 11.00 0.24
N LYS A 37 15.73 10.40 -0.63
CA LYS A 37 16.16 9.79 -1.89
C LYS A 37 14.96 9.50 -2.81
N PRO A 38 15.03 9.87 -4.10
CA PRO A 38 14.01 9.52 -5.07
C PRO A 38 14.28 8.08 -5.52
N ALA A 39 13.36 7.16 -5.22
CA ALA A 39 13.28 5.85 -5.88
C ALA A 39 11.90 5.24 -5.60
N LEU A 40 10.86 5.88 -6.15
CA LEU A 40 9.76 5.12 -6.71
C LEU A 40 10.37 4.15 -7.73
N GLU A 41 9.95 2.88 -7.68
CA GLU A 41 10.44 1.74 -8.48
C GLU A 41 11.62 0.92 -7.91
N ARG A 42 11.42 0.18 -6.81
CA ARG A 42 12.03 -1.17 -6.62
C ARG A 42 11.60 -1.93 -5.36
N THR A 43 10.37 -1.81 -4.90
CA THR A 43 9.91 -2.55 -3.70
C THR A 43 8.84 -3.62 -3.97
N ALA A 44 8.55 -3.91 -5.24
CA ALA A 44 7.83 -5.13 -5.63
C ALA A 44 8.76 -6.24 -6.15
N ALA A 45 9.99 -5.90 -6.57
CA ALA A 45 10.92 -6.87 -7.17
C ALA A 45 11.83 -7.59 -6.15
N THR A 46 11.85 -7.16 -4.89
CA THR A 46 12.79 -7.65 -3.86
C THR A 46 12.13 -8.48 -2.76
N LEU A 47 10.89 -8.90 -2.96
CA LEU A 47 10.11 -9.69 -1.98
C LEU A 47 9.87 -11.14 -2.43
N THR A 48 10.71 -11.67 -3.32
CA THR A 48 10.65 -13.09 -3.75
C THR A 48 11.99 -13.82 -3.66
N LYS A 49 13.01 -13.29 -2.97
CA LYS A 49 14.32 -13.97 -2.85
C LYS A 49 14.89 -14.09 -1.44
N LYS A 50 14.04 -14.11 -0.42
CA LYS A 50 14.47 -14.46 0.93
C LYS A 50 13.32 -15.15 1.64
N ASN A 51 13.10 -16.41 1.31
CA ASN A 51 12.41 -17.44 2.11
C ASN A 51 12.46 -18.75 1.31
N GLY A 52 13.68 -19.26 1.10
CA GLY A 52 13.92 -20.66 0.75
C GLY A 52 14.69 -21.28 1.91
N ARG A 53 14.15 -22.36 2.47
CA ARG A 53 14.80 -23.19 3.50
C ARG A 53 16.17 -23.68 3.02
#